data_AF-A0A2J7RFB0-F1
#
_entry.id   AF-A0A2J7RFB0-F1
#
_cell.length_a   1.000
_cell.length_b   1.000
_cell.length_c   1.000
_cell.angle_alpha   90.00
_cell.angle_beta   90.00
_cell.angle_gamma   90.00
#
_symmetry.space_group_name_H-M   'P 1'
#
loop_
_entity.id
_entity.type
_entity.pdbx_description
1 polymer ?
#
loop_
_entity_poly.entity_id
_entity_poly.type
_entity_poly.pdbx_seq_one_letter_code
_entity_poly.pdbx_strand_id
1 'polypeptide(L)'
;MLHYVQVQLSKMHRTRWEEDYQLIDSEGLFQEYLEMVLQFGFITIFVAAFPLAPLFALLNNWVEIRLDAQKFVCETRRIVAERAENIGIWFKILDMLAHLAVISNAFLIAFTSEFLPKLLYQYEYDWNLVGYVNFTLAYAPPETMPQQCRYRGLRDERGNHTPFFWRLLAVRLAFVIVFEHVVFGICRMIDVLVPDIPESLELKIKRERYLAKQALQDSDTFMKVAARKEDDDDDDPLPNGGMVLDLTAELGTLPLAETKDGSTSCHLDGQLPEPECH
;
A
#
# COMPACT_ATOMS: atom_id res chain seq x y z
N MET A 1 13.69 16.68 71.62
CA MET A 1 12.88 17.45 70.66
C MET A 1 13.52 17.25 69.29
N LEU A 2 13.10 16.20 68.57
CA LEU A 2 13.67 15.80 67.28
C LEU A 2 13.29 16.84 66.23
N HIS A 3 14.27 17.64 65.79
CA HIS A 3 14.11 18.53 64.66
C HIS A 3 13.85 17.69 63.40
N TYR A 4 12.60 17.62 62.97
CA TYR A 4 12.21 17.15 61.65
C TYR A 4 12.86 18.12 60.64
N VAL A 5 13.97 17.70 60.04
CA VAL A 5 14.53 18.38 58.87
C VAL A 5 13.57 18.05 57.74
N GLN A 6 12.62 18.95 57.53
CA GLN A 6 11.74 18.94 56.37
C GLN A 6 12.63 19.28 55.18
N VAL A 7 13.18 18.25 54.54
CA VAL A 7 13.86 18.36 53.25
C VAL A 7 12.83 18.98 52.31
N GLN A 8 12.92 20.29 52.10
CA GLN A 8 12.31 20.94 50.97
C GLN A 8 12.97 20.31 49.76
N LEU A 9 12.34 19.26 49.20
CA LEU A 9 12.54 18.87 47.81
C LEU A 9 12.10 20.07 46.97
N SER A 10 12.95 21.10 46.95
CA SER A 10 13.08 22.04 45.84
C SER A 10 12.91 21.20 44.59
N LYS A 11 11.94 21.56 43.73
CA LYS A 11 11.57 20.82 42.52
C LYS A 11 12.86 20.32 41.84
N MET A 12 13.23 19.08 42.11
CA MET A 12 14.47 18.52 41.62
C MET A 12 14.24 18.45 40.11
N HIS A 13 15.00 19.25 39.36
CA HIS A 13 14.87 19.30 37.92
C HIS A 13 15.11 17.88 37.42
N ARG A 14 14.04 17.21 36.95
CA ARG A 14 14.16 15.87 36.42
C ARG A 14 15.15 15.90 35.27
N THR A 15 15.97 14.88 35.21
CA THR A 15 16.89 14.72 34.09
C THR A 15 16.10 14.24 32.86
N ARG A 16 16.57 14.56 31.66
CA ARG A 16 15.84 14.20 30.42
C ARG A 16 15.56 12.70 30.29
N TRP A 17 16.52 11.86 30.70
CA TRP A 17 16.35 10.41 30.65
C TRP A 17 15.34 9.89 31.69
N GLU A 18 15.15 10.56 32.83
CA GLU A 18 14.08 10.22 33.80
C GLU A 18 12.69 10.59 33.29
N GLU A 19 12.57 11.67 32.51
CA GLU A 19 11.33 12.05 31.83
C GLU A 19 10.98 11.01 30.75
N ASP A 20 11.96 10.66 29.89
CA ASP A 20 11.77 9.66 28.83
C ASP A 20 11.46 8.27 29.41
N TYR A 21 12.06 7.90 30.55
CA TYR A 21 11.77 6.62 31.21
C TYR A 21 10.34 6.53 31.77
N GLN A 22 9.59 7.63 31.87
CA GLN A 22 8.19 7.58 32.30
C GLN A 22 7.20 7.42 31.14
N LEU A 23 7.65 7.65 29.90
CA LEU A 23 6.84 7.45 28.70
C LEU A 23 6.62 5.95 28.44
N ILE A 24 5.56 5.66 27.68
CA ILE A 24 5.18 4.30 27.30
C ILE A 24 6.22 3.72 26.35
N ASP A 25 6.59 2.45 26.54
CA ASP A 25 7.51 1.78 25.63
C ASP A 25 6.80 1.46 24.31
N SER A 26 7.50 1.64 23.19
CA SER A 26 6.88 1.44 21.89
C SER A 26 6.92 -0.04 21.51
N GLU A 27 5.75 -0.70 21.51
CA GLU A 27 5.59 -2.11 21.13
C GLU A 27 5.59 -2.35 19.59
N GLY A 28 5.99 -1.34 18.82
CA GLY A 28 6.07 -1.39 17.36
C GLY A 28 4.81 -0.93 16.62
N LEU A 29 4.81 -1.10 15.30
CA LEU A 29 3.78 -0.56 14.40
C LEU A 29 2.62 -1.54 14.10
N PHE A 30 2.64 -2.74 14.68
CA PHE A 30 1.70 -3.80 14.31
C PHE A 30 0.24 -3.42 14.55
N GLN A 31 -0.07 -2.85 15.72
CA GLN A 31 -1.44 -2.44 16.05
C GLN A 31 -1.93 -1.30 15.17
N GLU A 32 -1.07 -0.33 14.87
CA GLU A 32 -1.40 0.80 13.99
C GLU A 32 -1.74 0.30 12.57
N TYR A 33 -0.93 -0.63 12.02
CA TYR A 33 -1.25 -1.24 10.74
C TYR A 33 -2.51 -2.10 10.79
N LEU A 34 -2.72 -2.86 11.87
CA LEU A 34 -3.91 -3.70 12.02
C LEU A 34 -5.19 -2.85 12.00
N GLU A 35 -5.20 -1.74 12.73
CA GLU A 35 -6.32 -0.80 12.77
C GLU A 35 -6.64 -0.24 11.37
N MET A 36 -5.61 0.23 10.66
CA MET A 36 -5.76 0.74 9.30
C MET A 36 -6.26 -0.33 8.32
N VAL A 37 -5.78 -1.56 8.43
CA VAL A 37 -6.19 -2.69 7.58
C VAL A 37 -7.63 -3.11 7.88
N LEU A 38 -8.04 -3.15 9.14
CA LEU A 38 -9.43 -3.43 9.53
C LEU A 38 -10.37 -2.36 8.98
N GLN A 39 -10.00 -1.08 9.10
CA GLN A 39 -10.77 0.01 8.53
C GLN A 39 -10.91 -0.13 7.00
N PHE A 40 -9.82 -0.42 6.28
CA PHE A 40 -9.87 -0.70 4.85
C PHE A 40 -10.80 -1.88 4.51
N GLY A 41 -10.74 -2.97 5.29
CA GLY A 41 -11.61 -4.14 5.11
C GLY A 41 -13.09 -3.80 5.27
N PHE A 42 -13.46 -3.06 6.31
CA PHE A 42 -14.86 -2.64 6.53
C PHE A 42 -15.40 -1.77 5.40
N ILE A 43 -14.58 -0.85 4.88
CA ILE A 43 -14.97 0.02 3.77
C ILE A 43 -15.17 -0.80 2.51
N THR A 44 -14.20 -1.63 2.15
CA THR A 44 -14.18 -2.30 0.84
C THR A 44 -15.16 -3.46 0.75
N ILE A 45 -15.28 -4.30 1.79
CA ILE A 45 -16.13 -5.50 1.77
C ILE A 45 -17.63 -5.16 1.79
N PHE A 46 -18.01 -4.05 2.43
CA PHE A 46 -19.41 -3.69 2.67
C PHE A 46 -19.89 -2.42 1.96
N VAL A 47 -19.11 -1.88 1.02
CA VAL A 47 -19.45 -0.64 0.30
C VAL A 47 -20.79 -0.75 -0.44
N ALA A 48 -21.13 -1.91 -0.97
CA ALA A 48 -22.39 -2.11 -1.68
C ALA A 48 -23.63 -2.01 -0.77
N ALA A 49 -23.47 -2.27 0.53
CA ALA A 49 -24.55 -2.14 1.52
C ALA A 49 -24.65 -0.72 2.08
N PHE A 50 -23.51 -0.04 2.29
CA PHE A 50 -23.49 1.30 2.86
C PHE A 50 -22.54 2.24 2.10
N PRO A 51 -23.07 3.05 1.16
CA PRO A 51 -22.24 3.88 0.28
C PRO A 51 -21.57 5.08 0.98
N LEU A 52 -22.00 5.45 2.20
CA LEU A 52 -21.41 6.55 2.96
C LEU A 52 -20.21 6.11 3.83
N ALA A 53 -19.88 4.82 3.89
CA ALA A 53 -18.74 4.31 4.66
C ALA A 53 -17.40 5.04 4.35
N PRO A 54 -17.05 5.30 3.07
CA PRO A 54 -15.79 5.99 2.75
C PRO A 54 -15.70 7.41 3.33
N LEU A 55 -16.83 8.11 3.48
CA LEU A 55 -16.86 9.45 4.06
C LEU A 55 -16.47 9.41 5.55
N PHE A 56 -17.05 8.48 6.30
CA PHE A 56 -16.72 8.32 7.72
C PHE A 56 -15.28 7.85 7.92
N ALA A 57 -14.79 6.97 7.05
CA ALA A 57 -13.40 6.56 7.04
C ALA A 57 -12.44 7.73 6.78
N LEU A 58 -12.79 8.65 5.88
CA LEU A 58 -11.96 9.83 5.61
C LEU A 58 -11.89 10.75 6.83
N LEU A 59 -13.02 10.97 7.51
CA LEU A 59 -13.05 11.74 8.75
C LEU A 59 -12.26 11.04 9.87
N ASN A 60 -12.36 9.70 9.96
CA ASN A 60 -11.59 8.93 10.93
C ASN A 60 -10.08 9.08 10.65
N ASN A 61 -9.64 8.81 9.42
CA ASN A 61 -8.24 8.94 9.01
C ASN A 61 -7.68 10.35 9.24
N TRP A 62 -8.50 11.39 9.05
CA TRP A 62 -8.08 12.77 9.30
C TRP A 62 -7.76 13.03 10.79
N VAL A 63 -8.62 12.54 11.68
CA VAL A 63 -8.41 12.65 13.13
C VAL A 63 -7.26 11.74 13.56
N GLU A 64 -7.21 10.52 13.02
CA GLU A 64 -6.22 9.49 13.35
C GLU A 64 -4.80 9.97 13.11
N ILE A 65 -4.52 10.56 11.93
CA ILE A 65 -3.19 11.11 11.62
C ILE A 65 -2.72 12.11 12.68
N ARG A 66 -3.64 12.87 13.29
CA ARG A 66 -3.29 13.85 14.34
C ARG A 66 -3.11 13.18 15.70
N LEU A 67 -3.95 12.22 16.04
CA LEU A 67 -3.86 11.47 17.29
C LEU A 67 -2.58 10.62 17.32
N ASP A 68 -2.25 9.93 16.23
CA ASP A 68 -1.01 9.16 16.09
C ASP A 68 0.22 10.05 16.20
N ALA A 69 0.21 11.21 15.55
CA ALA A 69 1.31 12.15 15.65
C ALA A 69 1.51 12.64 17.10
N GLN A 70 0.41 12.90 17.83
CA GLN A 70 0.49 13.30 19.23
C GLN A 70 0.98 12.16 20.11
N LYS A 71 0.48 10.94 19.91
CA LYS A 71 0.91 9.72 20.61
C LYS A 71 2.42 9.49 20.45
N PHE A 72 2.93 9.59 19.21
CA PHE A 72 4.35 9.38 18.93
C PHE A 72 5.27 10.47 19.48
N VAL A 73 4.81 11.72 19.53
CA VAL A 73 5.63 12.86 19.99
C VAL A 73 5.58 13.05 21.51
N CYS A 74 4.42 12.79 22.14
CA CYS A 74 4.17 13.17 23.53
C CYS A 74 4.06 11.98 24.50
N GLU A 75 3.68 10.79 24.05
CA GLU A 75 3.30 9.68 24.94
C GLU A 75 4.25 8.47 24.86
N THR A 76 4.84 8.22 23.69
CA THR A 76 5.76 7.10 23.48
C THR A 76 7.22 7.50 23.59
N ARG A 77 8.06 6.58 24.06
CA ARG A 77 9.51 6.70 23.97
C ARG A 77 9.97 6.67 22.52
N ARG A 78 11.09 7.36 22.25
CA ARG A 78 11.70 7.38 20.92
C ARG A 78 12.17 5.98 20.51
N ILE A 79 11.62 5.50 19.40
CA ILE A 79 11.98 4.21 18.79
C ILE A 79 13.35 4.35 18.09
N VAL A 80 14.10 3.24 18.05
CA VAL A 80 15.31 3.12 17.22
C VAL A 80 14.88 3.06 15.75
N ALA A 81 15.42 3.96 14.93
CA ALA A 81 15.08 4.03 13.51
C ALA A 81 15.58 2.77 12.77
N GLU A 82 14.64 1.99 12.25
CA GLU A 82 14.91 0.86 11.36
C GLU A 82 14.65 1.29 9.91
N ARG A 83 15.47 0.80 8.97
CA ARG A 83 15.28 1.05 7.54
C ARG A 83 14.44 -0.08 6.95
N ALA A 84 13.28 0.26 6.38
CA ALA A 84 12.46 -0.65 5.61
C ALA A 84 12.20 -0.06 4.22
N GLU A 85 12.28 -0.91 3.18
CA GLU A 85 11.98 -0.51 1.81
C GLU A 85 10.47 -0.45 1.55
N ASN A 86 9.70 -1.34 2.20
CA ASN A 86 8.27 -1.55 1.95
C ASN A 86 7.51 -1.83 3.26
N ILE A 87 6.18 -1.74 3.21
CA ILE A 87 5.28 -2.09 4.33
C ILE A 87 5.26 -3.60 4.68
N GLY A 88 5.91 -4.44 3.88
CA GLY A 88 6.08 -5.87 4.15
C GLY A 88 4.82 -6.70 3.88
N ILE A 89 4.49 -7.61 4.81
CA ILE A 89 3.37 -8.58 4.67
C ILE A 89 2.00 -7.90 4.51
N TRP A 90 1.85 -6.69 5.06
CA TRP A 90 0.62 -5.92 5.01
C TRP A 90 0.15 -5.64 3.59
N PHE A 91 1.07 -5.46 2.63
CA PHE A 91 0.70 -5.30 1.23
C PHE A 91 -0.05 -6.53 0.69
N LYS A 92 0.46 -7.73 0.99
CA LYS A 92 -0.20 -8.99 0.59
C LYS A 92 -1.55 -9.17 1.28
N ILE A 93 -1.67 -8.72 2.54
CA ILE A 93 -2.95 -8.79 3.27
C ILE A 93 -3.97 -7.85 2.64
N LEU A 94 -3.59 -6.60 2.34
CA LEU A 94 -4.46 -5.63 1.67
C LEU A 94 -4.89 -6.12 0.29
N ASP A 95 -3.97 -6.71 -0.48
CA ASP A 95 -4.27 -7.31 -1.79
C ASP A 95 -5.28 -8.46 -1.68
N MET A 96 -5.08 -9.39 -0.73
CA MET A 96 -6.03 -10.47 -0.47
C MET A 96 -7.40 -9.95 -0.01
N LEU A 97 -7.43 -8.92 0.84
CA LEU A 97 -8.67 -8.26 1.26
C LEU A 97 -9.38 -7.58 0.09
N ALA A 98 -8.65 -6.94 -0.83
CA ALA A 98 -9.24 -6.33 -2.02
C ALA A 98 -9.89 -7.39 -2.92
N HIS A 99 -9.24 -8.54 -3.14
CA HIS A 99 -9.83 -9.65 -3.89
C HIS A 99 -11.09 -10.21 -3.20
N LEU A 100 -11.04 -10.41 -1.88
CA LEU A 100 -12.20 -10.86 -1.10
C LEU A 100 -13.35 -9.85 -1.10
N ALA A 101 -13.04 -8.54 -1.16
CA ALA A 101 -14.04 -7.49 -1.23
C ALA A 101 -14.82 -7.54 -2.55
N VAL A 102 -14.17 -7.82 -3.69
CA VAL A 102 -14.85 -7.97 -4.98
C VAL A 102 -15.88 -9.11 -4.92
N ILE A 103 -15.45 -10.29 -4.45
CA ILE A 103 -16.29 -11.47 -4.29
C ILE A 103 -17.45 -11.17 -3.34
N SER A 104 -17.15 -10.63 -2.15
CA SER A 104 -18.17 -10.34 -1.13
C SER A 104 -19.22 -9.35 -1.62
N ASN A 105 -18.82 -8.27 -2.30
CA ASN A 105 -19.77 -7.30 -2.86
C ASN A 105 -20.63 -7.92 -3.97
N ALA A 106 -20.08 -8.80 -4.80
CA ALA A 106 -20.84 -9.52 -5.82
C ALA A 106 -21.97 -10.35 -5.19
N PHE A 107 -21.65 -11.11 -4.13
CA PHE A 107 -22.63 -11.87 -3.37
C PHE A 107 -23.64 -10.98 -2.65
N LEU A 108 -23.19 -9.86 -2.05
CA LEU A 108 -24.06 -8.90 -1.37
C LEU A 108 -25.12 -8.35 -2.34
N ILE A 109 -24.69 -7.94 -3.54
CA ILE A 109 -25.60 -7.43 -4.56
C ILE A 109 -26.52 -8.56 -5.07
N ALA A 110 -25.99 -9.76 -5.32
CA ALA A 110 -26.78 -10.84 -5.91
C ALA A 110 -27.86 -11.38 -4.97
N PHE A 111 -27.52 -11.60 -3.70
CA PHE A 111 -28.39 -12.29 -2.74
C PHE A 111 -29.19 -11.37 -1.83
N THR A 112 -28.61 -10.23 -1.44
CA THR A 112 -29.26 -9.31 -0.49
C THR A 112 -30.11 -8.26 -1.21
N SER A 113 -29.75 -7.87 -2.44
CA SER A 113 -30.50 -6.86 -3.19
C SER A 113 -31.76 -7.41 -3.85
N GLU A 114 -32.79 -6.55 -3.93
CA GLU A 114 -33.99 -6.77 -4.74
C GLU A 114 -33.75 -6.54 -6.24
N PHE A 115 -32.54 -6.14 -6.64
CA PHE A 115 -32.23 -5.78 -8.02
C PHE A 115 -32.48 -6.95 -9.00
N LEU A 116 -31.84 -8.10 -8.79
CA LEU A 116 -31.96 -9.26 -9.67
C LEU A 116 -33.38 -9.86 -9.74
N PRO A 117 -34.12 -10.09 -8.63
CA PRO A 117 -35.47 -10.64 -8.72
C PRO A 117 -36.44 -9.69 -9.42
N LYS A 118 -36.31 -8.36 -9.22
CA LYS A 118 -37.11 -7.37 -9.95
C LYS A 118 -36.78 -7.38 -11.45
N LEU A 119 -35.49 -7.40 -11.80
CA LEU A 119 -35.03 -7.45 -13.19
C LEU A 119 -35.57 -8.69 -13.92
N LEU A 120 -35.49 -9.86 -13.28
CA LEU A 120 -36.01 -11.10 -13.87
C LEU A 120 -37.53 -11.05 -14.05
N TYR A 121 -38.26 -10.48 -13.08
CA TYR A 121 -39.71 -10.30 -13.20
C TYR A 121 -40.10 -9.33 -14.33
N GLN A 122 -39.36 -8.22 -14.49
CA GLN A 122 -39.57 -7.28 -15.59
C GLN A 122 -39.40 -7.93 -16.95
N TYR A 123 -38.41 -8.81 -17.06
CA TYR A 123 -38.10 -9.51 -18.29
C TYR A 123 -39.13 -10.59 -18.65
N GLU A 124 -39.58 -11.39 -17.66
CA GLU A 124 -40.48 -12.52 -17.93
C GLU A 124 -41.98 -12.18 -17.91
N TYR A 125 -42.41 -11.18 -17.12
CA TYR A 125 -43.83 -10.94 -16.84
C TYR A 125 -44.28 -9.53 -17.25
N ASP A 126 -43.78 -8.50 -16.57
CA ASP A 126 -44.23 -7.11 -16.77
C ASP A 126 -43.12 -6.10 -16.47
N TRP A 127 -42.73 -5.34 -17.48
CA TRP A 127 -41.74 -4.27 -17.41
C TRP A 127 -42.05 -3.20 -16.36
N ASN A 128 -43.33 -2.92 -16.10
CA ASN A 128 -43.79 -1.91 -15.14
C ASN A 128 -43.89 -2.43 -13.69
N LEU A 129 -43.47 -3.68 -13.42
CA LEU A 129 -43.46 -4.27 -12.08
C LEU A 129 -44.85 -4.40 -11.42
N VAL A 130 -45.92 -4.32 -12.20
CA VAL A 130 -47.29 -4.39 -11.70
C VAL A 130 -47.54 -5.79 -11.12
N GLY A 131 -47.87 -5.85 -9.82
CA GLY A 131 -48.13 -7.12 -9.14
C GLY A 131 -46.90 -7.88 -8.64
N TYR A 132 -45.68 -7.33 -8.74
CA TYR A 132 -44.44 -7.97 -8.28
C TYR A 132 -44.50 -8.44 -6.82
N VAL A 133 -45.03 -7.61 -5.92
CA VAL A 133 -45.16 -7.96 -4.50
C VAL A 133 -46.10 -9.15 -4.31
N ASN A 134 -47.22 -9.19 -5.04
CA ASN A 134 -48.16 -10.31 -4.96
C ASN A 134 -47.54 -11.61 -5.51
N PHE A 135 -46.70 -11.53 -6.54
CA PHE A 135 -45.99 -12.68 -7.10
C PHE A 135 -44.89 -13.23 -6.18
N THR A 136 -44.21 -12.36 -5.44
CA THR A 136 -43.07 -12.74 -4.57
C THR A 136 -43.52 -13.37 -3.23
N LEU A 137 -44.81 -13.27 -2.91
CA LEU A 137 -45.39 -13.77 -1.67
C LEU A 137 -45.94 -15.20 -1.84
N ALA A 138 -45.54 -16.12 -0.97
CA ALA A 138 -46.10 -17.47 -0.86
C ALA A 138 -47.13 -17.55 0.28
N TYR A 139 -48.08 -18.48 0.16
CA TYR A 139 -49.05 -18.76 1.22
C TYR A 139 -48.49 -19.70 2.28
N ALA A 140 -48.81 -19.41 3.54
CA ALA A 140 -48.49 -20.29 4.66
C ALA A 140 -49.33 -21.59 4.59
N PRO A 141 -48.78 -22.73 5.05
CA PRO A 141 -49.52 -23.99 5.10
C PRO A 141 -50.80 -23.86 5.96
N PRO A 142 -51.91 -24.49 5.54
CA PRO A 142 -53.24 -24.28 6.15
C PRO A 142 -53.33 -24.69 7.63
N GLU A 143 -52.38 -25.47 8.14
CA GLU A 143 -52.38 -25.97 9.53
C GLU A 143 -51.54 -25.11 10.49
N THR A 144 -50.81 -24.11 9.99
CA THR A 144 -49.89 -23.32 10.83
C THR A 144 -50.51 -22.09 11.48
N MET A 145 -51.56 -21.50 10.90
CA MET A 145 -52.22 -20.30 11.42
C MET A 145 -53.73 -20.31 11.19
N PRO A 146 -54.53 -19.70 12.08
CA PRO A 146 -56.00 -19.61 11.96
C PRO A 146 -56.47 -18.70 10.82
N GLN A 147 -55.59 -17.85 10.29
CA GLN A 147 -55.85 -17.01 9.11
C GLN A 147 -54.78 -17.26 8.04
N GLN A 148 -55.18 -17.14 6.77
CA GLN A 148 -54.27 -17.35 5.65
C GLN A 148 -53.27 -16.20 5.54
N CYS A 149 -52.05 -16.45 5.98
CA CYS A 149 -50.96 -15.49 5.94
C CYS A 149 -50.07 -15.70 4.71
N ARG A 150 -49.47 -14.61 4.22
CA ARG A 150 -48.46 -14.64 3.16
C ARG A 150 -47.09 -14.30 3.74
N TYR A 151 -46.05 -15.01 3.29
CA TYR A 151 -44.67 -14.73 3.66
C TYR A 151 -43.82 -14.57 2.41
N ARG A 152 -42.68 -13.90 2.54
CA ARG A 152 -41.75 -13.72 1.45
C ARG A 152 -41.10 -15.06 1.10
N GLY A 153 -41.42 -15.60 -0.06
CA GLY A 153 -40.93 -16.92 -0.48
C GLY A 153 -41.42 -17.26 -1.88
N LEU A 154 -40.50 -17.76 -2.71
CA LEU A 154 -40.81 -18.21 -4.07
C LEU A 154 -41.21 -19.70 -4.04
N ARG A 155 -42.31 -19.99 -3.35
CA ARG A 155 -42.84 -21.33 -3.15
C ARG A 155 -44.27 -21.43 -3.64
N ASP A 156 -44.59 -22.60 -4.17
CA ASP A 156 -45.94 -22.97 -4.60
C ASP A 156 -46.84 -23.26 -3.39
N GLU A 157 -48.16 -23.37 -3.59
CA GLU A 157 -49.14 -23.64 -2.52
C GLU A 157 -48.88 -24.95 -1.78
N ARG A 158 -48.21 -25.91 -2.44
CA ARG A 158 -47.80 -27.20 -1.86
C ARG A 158 -46.48 -27.13 -1.08
N GLY A 159 -45.83 -25.97 -1.02
CA GLY A 159 -44.55 -25.75 -0.33
C GLY A 159 -43.29 -26.04 -1.15
N ASN A 160 -43.43 -26.50 -2.40
CA ASN A 160 -42.31 -26.76 -3.30
C ASN A 160 -41.76 -25.46 -3.92
N HIS A 161 -40.45 -25.44 -4.24
CA HIS A 161 -39.83 -24.30 -4.92
C HIS A 161 -40.37 -24.15 -6.34
N THR A 162 -40.74 -22.92 -6.72
CA THR A 162 -41.23 -22.65 -8.08
C THR A 162 -40.10 -22.72 -9.10
N PRO A 163 -40.38 -22.96 -10.39
CA PRO A 163 -39.35 -22.87 -11.44
C PRO A 163 -38.64 -21.51 -11.48
N PHE A 164 -39.37 -20.44 -11.13
CA PHE A 164 -38.82 -19.09 -11.01
C PHE A 164 -37.70 -19.01 -9.96
N PHE A 165 -37.82 -19.72 -8.83
CA PHE A 165 -36.76 -19.77 -7.82
C PHE A 165 -35.43 -20.29 -8.39
N TRP A 166 -35.48 -21.38 -9.15
CA TRP A 166 -34.28 -21.97 -9.76
C TRP A 166 -33.68 -21.08 -10.85
N ARG A 167 -34.52 -20.42 -11.66
CA ARG A 167 -34.06 -19.42 -12.63
C ARG A 167 -33.41 -18.23 -11.95
N LEU A 168 -34.02 -17.71 -10.89
CA LEU A 168 -33.45 -16.63 -10.09
C LEU A 168 -32.10 -17.02 -9.48
N LEU A 169 -32.00 -18.24 -8.94
CA LEU A 169 -30.73 -18.74 -8.41
C LEU A 169 -29.66 -18.84 -9.50
N ALA A 170 -29.99 -19.36 -10.68
CA ALA A 170 -29.07 -19.42 -11.82
C ALA A 170 -28.60 -18.02 -12.25
N VAL A 171 -29.53 -17.05 -12.34
CA VAL A 171 -29.21 -15.65 -12.67
C VAL A 171 -28.32 -15.01 -11.61
N ARG A 172 -28.57 -15.27 -10.32
CA ARG A 172 -27.71 -14.79 -9.21
C ARG A 172 -26.29 -15.29 -9.33
N LEU A 173 -26.11 -16.59 -9.56
CA LEU A 173 -24.78 -17.19 -9.71
C LEU A 173 -24.08 -16.68 -10.98
N ALA A 174 -24.80 -16.58 -12.10
CA ALA A 174 -24.27 -16.01 -13.34
C ALA A 174 -23.84 -14.55 -13.16
N PHE A 175 -24.63 -13.75 -12.45
CA PHE A 175 -24.29 -12.36 -12.14
C PHE A 175 -23.00 -12.26 -11.32
N VAL A 176 -22.83 -13.10 -10.29
CA VAL A 176 -21.59 -13.10 -9.47
C VAL A 176 -20.37 -13.39 -10.36
N ILE A 177 -20.44 -14.44 -11.19
CA ILE A 177 -19.33 -14.80 -12.10
C ILE A 177 -19.01 -13.65 -13.04
N VAL A 178 -20.01 -13.06 -13.70
CA VAL A 178 -19.79 -11.95 -14.65
C VAL A 178 -19.23 -10.73 -13.94
N PHE A 179 -19.79 -10.36 -12.79
CA PHE A 179 -19.36 -9.21 -12.01
C PHE A 179 -17.89 -9.36 -11.59
N GLU A 180 -17.51 -10.52 -11.05
CA GLU A 180 -16.12 -10.80 -10.67
C GLU A 180 -15.16 -10.68 -11.86
N HIS A 181 -15.45 -11.32 -12.98
CA HIS A 181 -14.58 -11.28 -14.16
C HIS A 181 -14.44 -9.87 -14.75
N VAL A 182 -15.53 -9.09 -14.74
CA VAL A 182 -15.50 -7.70 -15.22
C VAL A 182 -14.64 -6.84 -14.29
N VAL A 183 -14.84 -6.91 -12.98
CA VAL A 183 -14.07 -6.11 -12.01
C VAL A 183 -12.59 -6.50 -12.04
N PHE A 184 -12.27 -7.80 -12.01
CA PHE A 184 -10.88 -8.25 -12.11
C PHE A 184 -10.25 -7.88 -13.46
N GLY A 185 -11.02 -7.92 -14.56
CA GLY A 185 -10.56 -7.47 -15.87
C GLY A 185 -10.22 -5.98 -15.89
N ILE A 186 -11.03 -5.14 -15.25
CA ILE A 186 -10.78 -3.70 -15.12
C ILE A 186 -9.55 -3.44 -14.23
N CYS A 187 -9.43 -4.12 -13.08
CA CYS A 187 -8.25 -3.99 -12.23
C CYS A 187 -6.97 -4.36 -12.99
N ARG A 188 -6.97 -5.52 -13.69
CA ARG A 188 -5.85 -5.94 -14.54
C ARG A 188 -5.52 -4.93 -15.63
N MET A 189 -6.53 -4.31 -16.23
CA MET A 189 -6.32 -3.24 -17.22
C MET A 189 -5.67 -2.01 -16.59
N ILE A 190 -6.08 -1.61 -15.39
CA ILE A 190 -5.47 -0.50 -14.65
C ILE A 190 -4.00 -0.82 -14.34
N ASP A 191 -3.70 -2.03 -13.88
CA ASP A 191 -2.34 -2.49 -13.58
C ASP A 191 -1.44 -2.46 -14.82
N VAL A 192 -1.98 -2.72 -16.02
CA VAL A 192 -1.24 -2.62 -17.29
C VAL A 192 -1.07 -1.18 -17.76
N LEU A 193 -2.03 -0.30 -17.44
CA LEU A 193 -2.02 1.10 -17.86
C LEU A 193 -1.11 1.98 -16.99
N VAL A 194 -1.01 1.69 -15.70
CA VAL A 194 -0.23 2.48 -14.75
C VAL A 194 1.13 1.81 -14.54
N PRO A 195 2.24 2.38 -15.03
CA PRO A 195 3.56 1.80 -14.80
C PRO A 195 3.94 1.87 -13.32
N ASP A 196 4.50 0.79 -12.78
CA ASP A 196 4.88 0.67 -11.36
C ASP A 196 5.91 1.72 -10.90
N ILE A 197 6.71 2.26 -11.82
CA ILE A 197 7.77 3.23 -11.52
C ILE A 197 7.49 4.53 -12.28
N PRO A 198 7.33 5.67 -11.59
CA PRO A 198 7.14 6.96 -12.26
C PRO A 198 8.45 7.42 -12.93
N GLU A 199 8.32 8.03 -14.11
CA GLU A 199 9.46 8.48 -14.95
C GLU A 199 10.43 9.41 -14.19
N SER A 200 9.92 10.30 -13.35
CA SER A 200 10.75 11.22 -12.56
C SER A 200 11.70 10.50 -11.61
N LEU A 201 11.26 9.37 -11.04
CA LEU A 201 12.09 8.54 -10.18
C LEU A 201 13.11 7.75 -11.00
N GLU A 202 12.70 7.21 -12.14
CA GLU A 202 13.60 6.48 -13.03
C GLU A 202 14.75 7.38 -13.51
N LEU A 203 14.43 8.62 -13.92
CA LEU A 203 15.42 9.62 -14.31
C LEU A 203 16.37 9.97 -13.16
N LYS A 204 15.86 10.06 -11.92
CA LYS A 204 16.69 10.33 -10.74
C LYS A 204 17.64 9.16 -10.44
N ILE A 205 17.15 7.92 -10.47
CA ILE A 205 17.96 6.72 -10.28
C ILE A 205 19.03 6.62 -11.38
N LYS A 206 18.68 6.89 -12.64
CA LYS A 206 19.64 6.91 -13.75
C LYS A 206 20.71 7.99 -13.56
N ARG A 207 20.33 9.18 -13.11
CA ARG A 207 21.27 10.28 -12.80
C ARG A 207 22.23 9.89 -11.68
N GLU A 208 21.73 9.37 -10.56
CA GLU A 208 22.58 8.96 -9.43
C GLU A 208 23.55 7.85 -9.84
N ARG A 209 23.08 6.86 -10.63
CA ARG A 209 23.94 5.80 -11.19
C ARG A 209 25.01 6.35 -12.14
N TYR A 210 24.67 7.32 -12.97
CA TYR A 210 25.62 7.96 -13.88
C TYR A 210 26.72 8.69 -13.11
N LEU A 211 26.35 9.53 -12.13
CA LEU A 211 27.29 10.26 -11.28
C LEU A 211 28.20 9.32 -10.48
N ALA A 212 27.66 8.22 -9.95
CA ALA A 212 28.45 7.22 -9.24
C ALA A 212 29.48 6.53 -10.14
N LYS A 213 29.12 6.21 -11.40
CA LYS A 213 30.06 5.64 -12.38
C LYS A 213 31.16 6.62 -12.77
N GLN A 214 30.79 7.89 -12.96
CA GLN A 214 31.76 8.94 -13.28
C GLN A 214 32.78 9.13 -12.14
N ALA A 215 32.32 9.19 -10.88
CA ALA A 215 33.20 9.30 -9.71
C ALA A 215 34.20 8.14 -9.59
N LEU A 216 33.78 6.91 -9.91
CA LEU A 216 34.67 5.74 -9.93
C LEU A 216 35.75 5.85 -11.03
N GLN A 217 35.36 6.22 -12.25
CA GLN A 217 36.31 6.40 -13.35
C GLN A 217 37.33 7.49 -13.05
N ASP A 218 36.89 8.63 -12.52
CA ASP A 218 37.78 9.71 -12.12
C ASP A 218 38.77 9.19 -11.05
N SER A 219 38.30 8.47 -10.02
CA SER A 219 39.18 7.88 -8.99
C SER A 219 40.19 6.88 -9.56
N ASP A 220 39.80 6.03 -10.51
CA ASP A 220 40.69 5.09 -11.20
C ASP A 220 41.74 5.82 -12.03
N THR A 221 41.35 6.93 -12.69
CA THR A 221 42.30 7.76 -13.44
C THR A 221 43.32 8.44 -12.52
N PHE A 222 42.89 8.99 -11.38
CA PHE A 222 43.77 9.58 -10.38
C PHE A 222 44.78 8.55 -9.83
N MET A 223 44.33 7.34 -9.50
CA MET A 223 45.21 6.26 -9.03
C MET A 223 46.25 5.85 -10.06
N LYS A 224 45.89 5.75 -11.35
CA LYS A 224 46.84 5.43 -12.43
C LYS A 224 47.89 6.52 -12.65
N VAL A 225 47.50 7.79 -12.52
CA VAL A 225 48.43 8.92 -12.64
C VAL A 225 49.38 8.96 -11.44
N ALA A 226 48.89 8.69 -10.23
CA ALA A 226 49.73 8.60 -9.05
C ALA A 226 50.76 7.45 -9.15
N ALA A 227 50.32 6.26 -9.58
CA ALA A 227 51.22 5.10 -9.75
C ALA A 227 52.32 5.35 -10.79
N ARG A 228 51.99 5.96 -11.93
CA ARG A 228 53.02 6.35 -12.93
C ARG A 228 54.03 7.34 -12.38
N LYS A 229 53.60 8.22 -11.48
CA LYS A 229 54.47 9.21 -10.85
C LYS A 229 55.45 8.56 -9.86
N GLU A 230 55.02 7.53 -9.15
CA GLU A 230 55.90 6.72 -8.28
C GLU A 230 56.92 5.92 -9.08
N ASP A 231 56.54 5.37 -10.25
CA ASP A 231 57.46 4.63 -11.13
C ASP A 231 58.49 5.54 -11.86
N ASP A 232 58.15 6.82 -12.09
CA ASP A 232 59.05 7.79 -12.74
C ASP A 232 60.04 8.48 -11.77
N ASP A 233 59.87 8.34 -10.44
CA ASP A 233 60.70 8.97 -9.41
C ASP A 233 61.84 8.05 -8.88
N ASP A 234 62.18 6.95 -9.56
CA ASP A 234 63.23 5.98 -9.16
C ASP A 234 64.69 6.32 -9.58
N ASP A 235 64.97 7.54 -10.06
CA ASP A 235 66.33 8.03 -10.33
C ASP A 235 66.58 9.41 -9.66
N ASP A 236 66.75 9.45 -8.33
CA ASP A 236 67.75 10.27 -7.60
C ASP A 236 67.57 10.24 -6.06
N PRO A 237 68.63 10.34 -5.23
CA PRO A 237 68.53 10.17 -3.77
C PRO A 237 68.11 11.46 -3.01
N LEU A 238 67.01 11.37 -2.23
CA LEU A 238 66.58 12.07 -0.97
C LEU A 238 67.05 13.53 -0.67
N PRO A 239 66.21 14.43 -0.06
CA PRO A 239 65.64 14.17 1.28
C PRO A 239 64.29 14.84 1.68
N ASN A 240 63.60 14.16 2.61
CA ASN A 240 62.77 14.69 3.70
C ASN A 240 61.62 15.68 3.38
N GLY A 241 60.39 15.17 3.35
CA GLY A 241 59.18 16.01 3.40
C GLY A 241 57.92 15.18 3.22
N GLY A 242 57.25 14.83 4.32
CA GLY A 242 55.94 14.17 4.26
C GLY A 242 54.91 15.03 3.55
N MET A 243 54.26 14.48 2.53
CA MET A 243 53.16 15.15 1.85
C MET A 243 51.85 14.78 2.54
N VAL A 244 51.34 15.71 3.35
CA VAL A 244 50.00 15.66 3.93
C VAL A 244 49.00 15.92 2.80
N LEU A 245 48.16 14.93 2.48
CA LEU A 245 47.03 15.10 1.57
C LEU A 245 45.93 15.89 2.29
N ASP A 246 45.85 17.19 2.02
CA ASP A 246 44.76 18.05 2.47
C ASP A 246 43.57 17.90 1.51
N LEU A 247 42.49 17.27 1.99
CA LEU A 247 41.32 16.88 1.18
C LEU A 247 40.27 18.00 1.04
N THR A 248 40.65 19.27 1.19
CA THR A 248 39.69 20.39 1.21
C THR A 248 39.99 21.47 0.17
N ALA A 249 39.90 21.13 -1.12
CA ALA A 249 39.55 22.03 -2.22
C ALA A 249 39.26 21.11 -3.42
N GLU A 250 38.02 20.89 -3.87
CA GLU A 250 37.22 21.86 -4.58
C GLU A 250 35.76 21.39 -4.59
N LEU A 251 34.90 22.06 -3.82
CA LEU A 251 33.49 22.18 -4.13
C LEU A 251 33.29 23.60 -4.67
N GLY A 252 33.49 23.78 -5.97
CA GLY A 252 33.49 25.11 -6.56
C GLY A 252 33.16 25.08 -8.06
N THR A 253 31.96 25.56 -8.37
CA THR A 253 31.55 26.08 -9.69
C THR A 253 31.36 25.09 -10.85
N LEU A 254 30.11 24.65 -11.01
CA LEU A 254 29.48 24.49 -12.32
C LEU A 254 29.57 25.80 -13.12
N PRO A 255 29.85 25.73 -14.43
CA PRO A 255 28.99 26.42 -15.38
C PRO A 255 28.48 25.49 -16.48
N LEU A 256 27.24 25.80 -16.87
CA LEU A 256 26.52 25.34 -18.05
C LEU A 256 27.20 25.75 -19.37
N ALA A 257 26.76 25.10 -20.45
CA ALA A 257 26.99 25.39 -21.88
C ALA A 257 28.28 24.78 -22.46
N GLU A 258 28.35 24.25 -23.68
CA GLU A 258 27.43 24.26 -24.82
C GLU A 258 27.85 23.14 -25.79
N THR A 259 26.89 22.62 -26.54
CA THR A 259 27.06 21.70 -27.67
C THR A 259 27.92 22.29 -28.78
N LYS A 260 28.87 21.53 -29.33
CA LYS A 260 29.22 21.58 -30.77
C LYS A 260 30.05 20.37 -31.23
N ASP A 261 29.38 19.57 -32.05
CA ASP A 261 29.80 18.76 -33.19
C ASP A 261 31.28 18.52 -33.50
N GLY A 262 31.57 17.26 -33.80
CA GLY A 262 32.48 16.92 -34.89
C GLY A 262 33.36 15.69 -34.67
N SER A 263 32.91 14.53 -35.18
CA SER A 263 33.72 13.49 -35.88
C SER A 263 34.96 12.92 -35.13
N THR A 264 35.17 11.62 -34.92
CA THR A 264 34.89 10.44 -35.74
C THR A 264 35.29 9.18 -34.93
N SER A 265 34.45 8.14 -34.99
CA SER A 265 34.69 6.69 -34.92
C SER A 265 36.03 6.15 -34.35
N CYS A 266 35.92 5.19 -33.41
CA CYS A 266 36.51 3.86 -33.61
C CYS A 266 35.76 2.80 -32.79
N HIS A 267 35.03 1.98 -33.53
CA HIS A 267 34.41 0.72 -33.15
C HIS A 267 35.49 -0.34 -32.96
N LEU A 268 35.38 -1.20 -31.94
CA LEU A 268 35.97 -2.55 -31.93
C LEU A 268 35.21 -3.42 -30.91
N ASP A 269 34.44 -4.35 -31.46
CA ASP A 269 33.83 -5.49 -30.78
C ASP A 269 34.90 -6.39 -30.13
N GLY A 270 34.55 -7.00 -29.00
CA GLY A 270 35.38 -7.97 -28.28
C GLY A 270 34.56 -8.78 -27.28
N GLN A 271 34.16 -9.97 -27.72
CA GLN A 271 33.30 -10.97 -27.09
C GLN A 271 34.00 -11.75 -25.93
N LEU A 272 33.31 -11.87 -24.77
CA LEU A 272 33.39 -12.91 -23.69
C LEU A 272 34.76 -13.24 -23.00
N PRO A 273 34.80 -13.98 -21.85
CA PRO A 273 33.73 -14.69 -21.10
C PRO A 273 33.66 -14.39 -19.58
N GLU A 274 32.62 -14.93 -18.93
CA GLU A 274 32.51 -15.14 -17.48
C GLU A 274 33.69 -15.93 -16.89
N PRO A 275 33.84 -15.90 -15.56
CA PRO A 275 33.85 -17.17 -14.83
C PRO A 275 33.01 -17.18 -13.55
N GLU A 276 32.37 -18.33 -13.34
CA GLU A 276 31.88 -18.85 -12.06
C GLU A 276 33.03 -19.18 -11.06
N CYS A 277 32.60 -19.49 -9.83
CA CYS A 277 33.34 -19.98 -8.64
C CYS A 277 34.02 -18.89 -7.79
N HIS A 278 33.76 -18.79 -6.49
CA HIS A 278 33.47 -19.81 -5.48
C HIS A 278 32.35 -19.39 -4.50
#